data_AF-A0A9E5EYE8-F1
#
_entry.id   AF-A0A9E5EYE8-F1
#
_cell.length_a   1.000
_cell.length_b   1.000
_cell.length_c   1.000
_cell.angle_alpha   90.00
_cell.angle_beta   90.00
_cell.angle_gamma   90.00
#
_symmetry.space_group_name_H-M   'P 1'
#
loop_
_entity.id
_entity.type
_entity.pdbx_description
1 polymer ?
#
loop_
_entity_poly.entity_id
_entity_poly.type
_entity_poly.pdbx_seq_one_letter_code
_entity_poly.pdbx_strand_id
1 'polypeptide(L)'
;MNVERRKKTADGKWEDWKPLDIRGNYLPFATSTDFRFEPEDPSIADFIVNGLMMPKLRAFDPEHYPKVDDAELSLAKIKSQVDESARKDKDKLKQSKPRTKQDTFDVFSPAPVASGTTGEGPGMAPPAFNPVGTVGAGGFVPGAPAMMMPGLAQGQDVEPAVHNLVRFIDVDIQPGETYEYRVQIRMGNPNYKRTKDVASPAYAEGAELLSEWSKIPMVLNLPEEQSCFLIDQRKEDEKTFKGFTSEDSKRQVPMQIHKWFLNTGAATQNLSVGDWAVAERVSVFRGEFVGRQVIAKIPLWIYFFEGFGLLPPKIVKGGTVATKTGDGILVDFSPDRKDRPDFLLVDFEGPEYTHDRVKTAGPDAKPVVSKVEERDRIIEAYIINPLGQLEVHNIVSDRDNATRKAMLEAYRIRVKKAEDFMRGGGAGGTTPFGS
;
A
#
# COMPACT_ATOMS: atom_id res chain seq x y z
N MET A 1 -2.25 -20.24 -10.65
CA MET A 1 -3.42 -19.53 -11.24
C MET A 1 -2.93 -18.55 -12.29
N ASN A 2 -3.73 -18.29 -13.33
CA ASN A 2 -3.54 -17.14 -14.22
C ASN A 2 -4.50 -16.02 -13.81
N VAL A 3 -4.04 -14.78 -13.91
CA VAL A 3 -4.87 -13.60 -13.70
C VAL A 3 -4.65 -12.64 -14.84
N GLU A 4 -5.75 -12.08 -15.32
CA GLU A 4 -5.73 -11.02 -16.30
C GLU A 4 -6.49 -9.82 -15.78
N ARG A 5 -5.99 -8.65 -16.17
CA ARG A 5 -6.56 -7.35 -15.84
C ARG A 5 -6.85 -6.62 -17.14
N ARG A 6 -7.95 -5.88 -17.16
CA ARG A 6 -8.17 -4.85 -18.17
C ARG A 6 -8.46 -3.52 -17.50
N LYS A 7 -8.09 -2.46 -18.20
CA LYS A 7 -8.21 -1.09 -17.75
C LYS A 7 -9.30 -0.37 -18.52
N LYS A 8 -10.00 0.54 -17.86
CA LYS A 8 -10.94 1.46 -18.52
C LYS A 8 -10.16 2.65 -19.07
N THR A 9 -10.35 2.96 -20.34
CA THR A 9 -9.75 4.10 -21.02
C THR A 9 -10.48 5.40 -20.67
N ALA A 10 -9.86 6.54 -20.94
CA ALA A 10 -10.44 7.87 -20.70
C ALA A 10 -11.76 8.11 -21.48
N ASP A 11 -11.95 7.48 -22.64
CA ASP A 11 -13.21 7.51 -23.40
C ASP A 11 -14.28 6.54 -22.86
N GLY A 12 -14.01 5.90 -21.72
CA GLY A 12 -14.93 5.02 -21.01
C GLY A 12 -15.02 3.60 -21.54
N LYS A 13 -14.20 3.23 -22.55
CA LYS A 13 -14.14 1.87 -23.10
C LYS A 13 -13.22 0.99 -22.27
N TRP A 14 -13.31 -0.32 -22.47
CA TRP A 14 -12.42 -1.28 -21.85
C TRP A 14 -11.31 -1.65 -22.83
N GLU A 15 -10.06 -1.64 -22.35
CA GLU A 15 -8.95 -2.26 -23.06
C GLU A 15 -9.11 -3.78 -23.15
N ASP A 16 -8.28 -4.40 -24.00
CA ASP A 16 -8.13 -5.84 -24.05
C ASP A 16 -7.59 -6.39 -22.73
N TRP A 17 -7.95 -7.65 -22.44
CA TRP A 17 -7.43 -8.38 -21.29
C TRP A 17 -5.92 -8.60 -21.45
N LYS A 18 -5.16 -8.23 -20.43
CA LYS A 18 -3.70 -8.38 -20.39
C LYS A 18 -3.30 -9.30 -19.23
N PRO A 19 -2.34 -10.22 -19.43
CA PRO A 19 -1.80 -11.04 -18.36
C PRO A 19 -1.12 -10.17 -17.31
N LEU A 20 -1.38 -10.47 -16.04
CA LEU A 20 -0.77 -9.80 -14.89
C LEU A 20 0.34 -10.69 -14.33
N ASP A 21 1.59 -10.20 -14.32
CA ASP A 21 2.70 -10.90 -13.66
C ASP A 21 2.68 -10.64 -12.15
N ILE A 22 1.70 -11.26 -11.48
CA ILE A 22 1.51 -11.07 -10.04
C ILE A 22 2.75 -11.50 -9.25
N ARG A 23 3.44 -12.57 -9.68
CA ARG A 23 4.62 -13.08 -8.97
C ARG A 23 5.78 -12.10 -9.08
N GLY A 24 6.10 -11.65 -10.30
CA GLY A 24 7.16 -10.68 -10.54
C GLY A 24 6.89 -9.35 -9.84
N ASN A 25 5.64 -8.90 -9.83
CA ASN A 25 5.25 -7.63 -9.22
C ASN A 25 5.27 -7.67 -7.68
N TYR A 26 4.85 -8.78 -7.07
CA TYR A 26 4.73 -8.88 -5.61
C TYR A 26 6.07 -9.18 -4.90
N LEU A 27 6.97 -9.92 -5.56
CA LEU A 27 8.24 -10.37 -4.97
C LEU A 27 9.14 -9.23 -4.42
N PRO A 28 9.28 -8.07 -5.11
CA PRO A 28 10.05 -6.94 -4.57
C PRO A 28 9.51 -6.44 -3.22
N PHE A 29 8.18 -6.40 -3.06
CA PHE A 29 7.56 -5.98 -1.81
C PHE A 29 7.78 -7.00 -0.69
N ALA A 30 7.54 -8.29 -0.97
CA ALA A 30 7.81 -9.37 -0.02
C ALA A 30 9.27 -9.35 0.45
N THR A 31 10.21 -9.17 -0.48
CA THR A 31 11.66 -9.07 -0.18
C THR A 31 11.98 -7.84 0.67
N SER A 32 11.37 -6.68 0.37
CA SER A 32 11.59 -5.45 1.14
C SER A 32 11.12 -5.56 2.60
N THR A 33 10.12 -6.40 2.86
CA THR A 33 9.58 -6.67 4.20
C THR A 33 10.25 -7.85 4.90
N ASP A 34 11.32 -8.44 4.33
CA ASP A 34 11.95 -9.66 4.82
C ASP A 34 10.95 -10.83 4.97
N PHE A 35 10.04 -10.95 3.99
CA PHE A 35 9.01 -11.99 3.94
C PHE A 35 8.11 -12.06 5.18
N ARG A 36 7.86 -10.92 5.83
CA ARG A 36 6.94 -10.81 6.97
C ARG A 36 5.51 -10.75 6.45
N PHE A 37 4.71 -11.76 6.81
CA PHE A 37 3.30 -11.86 6.43
C PHE A 37 2.38 -11.76 7.64
N GLU A 38 1.15 -11.31 7.42
CA GLU A 38 0.09 -11.37 8.43
C GLU A 38 -0.34 -12.82 8.65
N PRO A 39 -0.65 -13.22 9.90
CA PRO A 39 -1.28 -14.50 10.15
C PRO A 39 -2.69 -14.51 9.52
N GLU A 40 -3.05 -15.62 8.89
CA GLU A 40 -4.41 -15.83 8.39
C GLU A 40 -5.37 -16.14 9.54
N ASP A 41 -6.64 -15.76 9.40
CA ASP A 41 -7.67 -16.14 10.37
C ASP A 41 -7.80 -17.68 10.43
N PRO A 42 -7.66 -18.30 11.62
CA PRO A 42 -7.89 -19.73 11.78
C PRO A 42 -9.24 -20.22 11.25
N SER A 43 -10.25 -19.33 11.17
CA SER A 43 -11.60 -19.65 10.71
C SER A 43 -11.70 -20.02 9.23
N ILE A 44 -10.71 -19.63 8.42
CA ILE A 44 -10.62 -19.91 6.98
C ILE A 44 -9.58 -20.98 6.61
N ALA A 45 -8.88 -21.55 7.60
CA ALA A 45 -7.77 -22.47 7.38
C ALA A 45 -8.12 -23.66 6.48
N ASP A 46 -9.33 -24.21 6.63
CA ASP A 46 -9.82 -25.36 5.86
C ASP A 46 -10.01 -25.05 4.34
N PHE A 47 -10.14 -23.78 3.97
CA PHE A 47 -10.32 -23.34 2.58
C PHE A 47 -9.00 -22.97 1.89
N ILE A 48 -7.89 -22.92 2.64
CA ILE A 48 -6.60 -22.52 2.09
C ILE A 48 -5.98 -23.71 1.35
N VAL A 49 -5.62 -23.48 0.10
CA VAL A 49 -4.86 -24.44 -0.71
C VAL A 49 -3.59 -23.76 -1.21
N ASN A 50 -2.45 -24.40 -0.96
CA ASN A 50 -1.16 -23.97 -1.47
C ASN A 50 -1.23 -23.81 -3.00
N GLY A 51 -0.84 -22.65 -3.51
CA GLY A 51 -0.85 -22.32 -4.93
C GLY A 51 -2.02 -21.45 -5.39
N LEU A 52 -3.01 -21.20 -4.52
CA LEU A 52 -4.20 -20.39 -4.83
C LEU A 52 -4.35 -19.12 -3.98
N MET A 53 -3.57 -18.99 -2.93
CA MET A 53 -3.69 -17.90 -1.95
C MET A 53 -2.36 -17.19 -1.78
N MET A 54 -2.33 -15.88 -2.03
CA MET A 54 -1.18 -15.03 -1.73
C MET A 54 -1.22 -14.53 -0.29
N PRO A 55 -0.13 -14.65 0.48
CA PRO A 55 -0.07 -14.16 1.85
C PRO A 55 -0.16 -12.62 1.87
N LYS A 56 -0.83 -12.04 2.86
CA LYS A 56 -0.87 -10.58 3.09
C LYS A 56 0.46 -10.11 3.68
N LEU A 57 1.08 -9.04 3.16
CA LEU A 57 2.26 -8.44 3.79
C LEU A 57 1.91 -7.91 5.17
N ARG A 58 2.80 -8.12 6.14
CA ARG A 58 2.61 -7.62 7.49
C ARG A 58 2.68 -6.09 7.50
N ALA A 59 1.60 -5.44 7.90
CA ALA A 59 1.62 -4.00 8.12
C ALA A 59 2.63 -3.61 9.22
N PHE A 60 3.38 -2.53 8.98
CA PHE A 60 4.31 -1.97 9.97
C PHE A 60 3.60 -1.32 11.17
N ASP A 61 2.38 -0.83 10.96
CA ASP A 61 1.50 -0.26 11.99
C ASP A 61 0.07 -0.78 11.80
N PRO A 62 -0.25 -1.98 12.33
CA PRO A 62 -1.54 -2.64 12.12
C PRO A 62 -2.75 -1.89 12.69
N GLU A 63 -2.54 -0.92 13.59
CA GLU A 63 -3.61 -0.07 14.13
C GLU A 63 -3.91 1.11 13.20
N HIS A 64 -2.92 1.55 12.43
CA HIS A 64 -3.03 2.71 11.55
C HIS A 64 -3.67 2.35 10.21
N TYR A 65 -3.31 1.21 9.64
CA TYR A 65 -3.79 0.80 8.33
C TYR A 65 -5.11 0.02 8.45
N PRO A 66 -6.06 0.21 7.52
CA PRO A 66 -7.27 -0.60 7.49
C PRO A 66 -6.90 -2.08 7.44
N LYS A 67 -7.54 -2.87 8.29
CA LYS A 67 -7.44 -4.31 8.16
C LYS A 67 -8.12 -4.72 6.86
N VAL A 68 -7.51 -5.63 6.12
CA VAL A 68 -8.08 -6.19 4.88
C VAL A 68 -9.28 -7.12 5.17
N ASP A 69 -9.72 -7.18 6.44
CA ASP A 69 -10.60 -8.19 7.01
C ASP A 69 -12.10 -7.87 6.86
N ASP A 70 -12.48 -6.69 6.35
CA ASP A 70 -13.89 -6.39 6.03
C ASP A 70 -14.43 -7.28 4.89
N ALA A 71 -13.55 -7.74 4.00
CA ALA A 71 -13.86 -8.80 3.03
C ALA A 71 -13.91 -10.19 3.69
N GLU A 72 -13.19 -10.41 4.78
CA GLU A 72 -13.20 -11.67 5.56
C GLU A 72 -14.48 -11.81 6.40
N LEU A 73 -15.10 -10.71 6.82
CA LEU A 73 -16.46 -10.71 7.37
C LEU A 73 -17.52 -11.17 6.36
N SER A 74 -17.29 -10.94 5.06
CA SER A 74 -18.13 -11.54 4.00
C SER A 74 -17.80 -13.02 3.79
N LEU A 75 -16.56 -13.45 4.05
CA LEU A 75 -16.19 -14.86 4.13
C LEU A 75 -16.83 -15.56 5.32
N ALA A 76 -17.15 -14.88 6.43
CA ALA A 76 -17.98 -15.45 7.49
C ALA A 76 -19.43 -15.72 7.05
N LYS A 77 -19.97 -14.90 6.12
CA LYS A 77 -21.25 -15.20 5.45
C LYS A 77 -21.10 -16.36 4.47
N ILE A 78 -20.00 -16.44 3.73
CA ILE A 78 -19.70 -17.60 2.88
C ILE A 78 -19.55 -18.86 3.74
N LYS A 79 -18.91 -18.77 4.92
CA LYS A 79 -18.86 -19.87 5.90
C LYS A 79 -20.24 -20.27 6.37
N SER A 80 -21.17 -19.32 6.60
CA SER A 80 -22.56 -19.68 6.92
C SER A 80 -23.27 -20.42 5.79
N GLN A 81 -23.01 -20.05 4.53
CA GLN A 81 -23.58 -20.71 3.35
C GLN A 81 -22.90 -22.06 3.07
N VAL A 82 -21.58 -22.15 3.28
CA VAL A 82 -20.77 -23.34 3.12
C VAL A 82 -21.06 -24.33 4.25
N ASP A 83 -21.22 -23.89 5.50
CA ASP A 83 -21.64 -24.70 6.64
C ASP A 83 -23.10 -25.19 6.48
N GLU A 84 -23.97 -24.40 5.84
CA GLU A 84 -25.33 -24.84 5.48
C GLU A 84 -25.30 -25.96 4.42
N SER A 85 -24.34 -25.94 3.50
CA SER A 85 -24.06 -27.04 2.57
C SER A 85 -23.27 -28.21 3.19
N ALA A 86 -22.32 -27.96 4.10
CA ALA A 86 -21.46 -28.95 4.75
C ALA A 86 -22.14 -29.66 5.93
N ARG A 87 -23.26 -29.13 6.45
CA ARG A 87 -24.15 -29.85 7.37
C ARG A 87 -24.75 -31.12 6.74
N LYS A 88 -24.63 -31.32 5.41
CA LYS A 88 -25.00 -32.58 4.75
C LYS A 88 -23.87 -33.61 4.69
N ASP A 89 -22.61 -33.21 4.68
CA ASP A 89 -21.47 -34.12 4.54
C ASP A 89 -20.42 -33.82 5.62
N LYS A 90 -20.58 -34.49 6.77
CA LYS A 90 -19.59 -34.50 7.84
C LYS A 90 -18.53 -35.54 7.52
N ASP A 91 -17.46 -35.16 6.84
CA ASP A 91 -16.17 -35.79 7.07
C ASP A 91 -15.01 -34.80 7.02
N LYS A 92 -14.04 -35.04 7.91
CA LYS A 92 -12.98 -34.11 8.26
C LYS A 92 -12.03 -33.89 7.09
N LEU A 93 -12.08 -32.69 6.52
CA LEU A 93 -11.16 -32.20 5.51
C LEU A 93 -9.73 -32.19 6.07
N LYS A 94 -8.85 -33.04 5.54
CA LYS A 94 -7.41 -32.97 5.80
C LYS A 94 -6.73 -32.42 4.56
N GLN A 95 -6.05 -31.28 4.66
CA GLN A 95 -5.29 -30.70 3.55
C GLN A 95 -4.29 -31.70 2.97
N SER A 96 -4.37 -31.94 1.65
CA SER A 96 -3.36 -32.68 0.92
C SER A 96 -2.11 -31.83 0.73
N LYS A 97 -0.91 -32.40 0.94
CA LYS A 97 0.36 -31.73 0.60
C LYS A 97 0.43 -31.52 -0.92
N PRO A 98 0.83 -30.33 -1.40
CA PRO A 98 0.95 -30.05 -2.83
C PRO A 98 1.99 -30.98 -3.48
N ARG A 99 1.68 -31.42 -4.71
CA ARG A 99 2.52 -32.30 -5.53
C ARG A 99 3.47 -31.54 -6.46
N THR A 100 3.77 -30.29 -6.16
CA THR A 100 4.71 -29.45 -6.90
C THR A 100 6.09 -29.49 -6.24
N LYS A 101 7.14 -29.82 -7.00
CA LYS A 101 8.53 -29.71 -6.55
C LYS A 101 8.85 -28.22 -6.32
N GLN A 102 9.00 -27.80 -5.08
CA GLN A 102 9.43 -26.45 -4.72
C GLN A 102 10.94 -26.42 -4.55
N ASP A 103 11.65 -25.88 -5.54
CA ASP A 103 13.07 -25.50 -5.42
C ASP A 103 13.27 -23.97 -5.41
N THR A 104 12.17 -23.20 -5.50
CA THR A 104 12.17 -21.73 -5.48
C THR A 104 10.96 -21.20 -4.71
N PHE A 105 11.11 -20.03 -4.08
CA PHE A 105 10.03 -19.33 -3.35
C PHE A 105 8.79 -19.15 -4.24
N ASP A 106 7.65 -19.71 -3.81
CA ASP A 106 6.35 -19.60 -4.47
C ASP A 106 5.48 -18.59 -3.71
N VAL A 107 5.12 -17.48 -4.37
CA VAL A 107 4.28 -16.41 -3.82
C VAL A 107 2.89 -16.91 -3.43
N PHE A 108 2.43 -18.02 -4.01
CA PHE A 108 1.15 -18.65 -3.66
C PHE A 108 1.28 -19.81 -2.67
N SER A 109 2.50 -20.17 -2.30
CA SER A 109 2.81 -21.23 -1.35
C SER A 109 4.07 -20.84 -0.55
N PRO A 110 4.02 -19.74 0.24
CA PRO A 110 5.12 -19.43 1.13
C PRO A 110 5.30 -20.64 2.04
N ALA A 111 6.47 -21.30 1.97
CA ALA A 111 6.75 -22.38 2.91
C ALA A 111 6.49 -21.84 4.32
N PRO A 112 5.88 -22.64 5.23
CA PRO A 112 5.72 -22.20 6.60
C PRO A 112 7.11 -21.89 7.14
N VAL A 113 7.39 -20.60 7.34
CA VAL A 113 8.51 -20.18 8.18
C VAL A 113 8.17 -20.80 9.51
N ALA A 114 8.92 -21.83 9.88
CA ALA A 114 8.71 -22.56 11.12
C ALA A 114 8.61 -21.52 12.23
N SER A 115 7.40 -21.37 12.79
CA SER A 115 7.18 -20.65 14.02
C SER A 115 7.92 -21.45 15.09
N GLY A 116 9.20 -21.12 15.27
CA GLY A 116 10.03 -21.64 16.33
C GLY A 116 9.39 -21.22 17.63
N THR A 117 8.63 -22.14 18.22
CA THR A 117 8.24 -22.10 19.61
C THR A 117 9.49 -21.80 20.43
N THR A 118 9.46 -20.67 21.12
CA THR A 118 10.36 -20.32 22.22
C THR A 118 10.46 -21.49 23.19
N GLY A 119 11.57 -22.21 23.12
CA GLY A 119 12.03 -23.15 24.13
C GLY A 119 13.38 -22.65 24.62
N GLU A 120 13.41 -22.08 25.81
CA GLU A 120 14.62 -21.76 26.55
C GLU A 120 15.47 -23.03 26.74
N GLY A 121 16.77 -22.94 26.44
CA GLY A 121 17.74 -24.00 26.69
C GLY A 121 19.14 -23.57 26.25
N PRO A 122 20.14 -23.51 27.14
CA PRO A 122 21.40 -22.82 26.88
C PRO A 122 22.44 -23.68 26.15
N GLY A 123 23.13 -23.06 25.20
CA GLY A 123 24.52 -23.37 24.85
C GLY A 123 24.76 -24.61 24.00
N MET A 124 25.17 -24.40 22.75
CA MET A 124 26.26 -25.10 22.08
C MET A 124 26.51 -24.42 20.72
N ALA A 125 27.75 -24.00 20.49
CA ALA A 125 28.21 -23.35 19.27
C ALA A 125 28.05 -24.29 18.05
N PRO A 126 27.80 -23.76 16.84
CA PRO A 126 27.77 -24.59 15.64
C PRO A 126 29.21 -24.99 15.23
N PRO A 127 29.50 -26.28 14.96
CA PRO A 127 30.75 -26.64 14.31
C PRO A 127 30.70 -26.30 12.82
N ALA A 128 31.89 -25.96 12.34
CA ALA A 128 32.21 -25.43 11.03
C ALA A 128 31.80 -26.33 9.85
N PHE A 129 31.39 -25.63 8.79
CA PHE A 129 31.28 -26.12 7.43
C PHE A 129 32.66 -26.50 6.89
N ASN A 130 32.82 -27.72 6.36
CA ASN A 130 33.93 -28.04 5.45
C ASN A 130 33.40 -28.95 4.32
N PRO A 131 33.59 -28.59 3.04
CA PRO A 131 33.13 -29.35 1.90
C PRO A 131 34.28 -30.13 1.25
N VAL A 132 34.20 -31.47 1.18
CA VAL A 132 34.94 -32.27 0.19
C VAL A 132 34.11 -33.51 -0.13
N GLY A 133 33.88 -33.73 -1.43
CA GLY A 133 33.02 -34.78 -1.97
C GLY A 133 33.59 -36.19 -1.90
N THR A 134 32.86 -37.15 -2.46
CA THR A 134 33.34 -38.19 -3.38
C THR A 134 32.15 -38.97 -3.93
N VAL A 135 32.20 -39.18 -5.24
CA VAL A 135 31.35 -40.02 -6.09
C VAL A 135 31.30 -41.49 -5.64
N GLY A 136 30.18 -42.17 -5.86
CA GLY A 136 30.08 -43.63 -5.67
C GLY A 136 28.82 -44.21 -6.27
N ALA A 137 28.94 -44.70 -7.51
CA ALA A 137 27.91 -45.46 -8.21
C ALA A 137 27.86 -46.92 -7.75
N GLY A 138 26.67 -47.51 -7.76
CA GLY A 138 26.43 -48.94 -7.98
C GLY A 138 26.42 -49.84 -6.75
N GLY A 139 25.37 -50.66 -6.63
CA GLY A 139 25.35 -51.77 -5.67
C GLY A 139 23.96 -52.34 -5.39
N PHE A 140 23.27 -52.86 -6.41
CA PHE A 140 22.13 -53.76 -6.21
C PHE A 140 22.67 -55.12 -5.74
N VAL A 141 22.33 -55.55 -4.54
CA VAL A 141 22.59 -56.92 -4.06
C VAL A 141 21.27 -57.71 -4.15
N PRO A 142 21.14 -58.70 -5.04
CA PRO A 142 19.97 -59.59 -5.07
C PRO A 142 20.13 -60.66 -3.98
N GLY A 143 19.17 -60.78 -3.07
CA GLY A 143 19.06 -61.94 -2.17
C GLY A 143 18.87 -61.69 -0.68
N ALA A 144 18.47 -60.50 -0.23
CA ALA A 144 18.05 -60.30 1.16
C ALA A 144 16.53 -60.55 1.33
N PRO A 145 16.08 -61.28 2.38
CA PRO A 145 14.66 -61.55 2.60
C PRO A 145 13.90 -60.24 2.85
N ALA A 146 12.73 -60.12 2.24
CA ALA A 146 11.80 -59.01 2.43
C ALA A 146 11.33 -58.96 3.90
N MET A 147 12.00 -58.15 4.71
CA MET A 147 11.43 -57.68 5.97
C MET A 147 10.29 -56.73 5.64
N MET A 148 9.07 -57.22 5.86
CA MET A 148 7.82 -56.47 5.84
C MET A 148 7.97 -55.22 6.71
N MET A 149 8.01 -54.04 6.09
CA MET A 149 7.74 -52.78 6.77
C MET A 149 6.21 -52.63 6.85
N PRO A 150 5.59 -52.71 8.04
CA PRO A 150 4.20 -52.36 8.21
C PRO A 150 4.12 -50.83 8.26
N GLY A 151 3.50 -50.21 7.26
CA GLY A 151 3.30 -48.75 7.30
C GLY A 151 3.22 -48.02 5.96
N LEU A 152 2.95 -48.69 4.83
CA LEU A 152 2.37 -47.99 3.69
C LEU A 152 0.93 -47.63 4.08
N ALA A 153 0.78 -46.46 4.70
CA ALA A 153 -0.50 -45.81 4.83
C ALA A 153 -1.11 -45.74 3.43
N GLN A 154 -2.14 -46.56 3.20
CA GLN A 154 -3.10 -46.35 2.11
C GLN A 154 -3.40 -44.86 2.07
N GLY A 155 -3.21 -44.25 0.90
CA GLY A 155 -3.57 -42.86 0.69
C GLY A 155 -5.00 -42.68 1.16
N GLN A 156 -5.19 -41.92 2.24
CA GLN A 156 -6.52 -41.48 2.63
C GLN A 156 -7.04 -40.70 1.41
N ASP A 157 -8.14 -41.17 0.84
CA ASP A 157 -8.93 -40.38 -0.10
C ASP A 157 -9.36 -39.13 0.65
N VAL A 158 -8.65 -38.04 0.40
CA VAL A 158 -9.04 -36.71 0.87
C VAL A 158 -10.13 -36.28 -0.10
N GLU A 159 -11.37 -36.19 0.38
CA GLU A 159 -12.39 -35.50 -0.39
C GLU A 159 -11.93 -34.06 -0.62
N PRO A 160 -11.84 -33.61 -1.89
CA PRO A 160 -11.43 -32.26 -2.18
C PRO A 160 -12.46 -31.30 -1.59
N ALA A 161 -11.98 -30.21 -0.99
CA ALA A 161 -12.84 -29.14 -0.51
C ALA A 161 -13.79 -28.71 -1.64
N VAL A 162 -15.10 -28.70 -1.36
CA VAL A 162 -16.11 -28.24 -2.33
C VAL A 162 -15.87 -26.78 -2.73
N HIS A 163 -15.27 -26.00 -1.83
CA HIS A 163 -14.90 -24.60 -2.05
C HIS A 163 -13.46 -24.38 -1.61
N ASN A 164 -12.69 -23.63 -2.40
CA ASN A 164 -11.32 -23.20 -2.06
C ASN A 164 -11.24 -21.68 -2.11
N LEU A 165 -10.47 -21.09 -1.20
CA LEU A 165 -10.21 -19.66 -1.20
C LEU A 165 -9.14 -19.34 -2.25
N VAL A 166 -9.44 -18.34 -3.08
CA VAL A 166 -8.51 -17.81 -4.08
C VAL A 166 -8.22 -16.36 -3.71
N ARG A 167 -6.93 -16.01 -3.56
CA ARG A 167 -6.49 -14.64 -3.28
C ARG A 167 -5.30 -14.31 -4.17
N PHE A 168 -5.36 -13.16 -4.82
CA PHE A 168 -4.21 -12.50 -5.42
C PHE A 168 -4.12 -11.06 -4.94
N ILE A 169 -2.91 -10.51 -4.94
CA ILE A 169 -2.63 -9.12 -4.55
C ILE A 169 -1.99 -8.45 -5.75
N ASP A 170 -2.67 -7.43 -6.27
CA ASP A 170 -2.17 -6.60 -7.35
C ASP A 170 -1.55 -5.32 -6.77
N VAL A 171 -0.23 -5.21 -6.84
CA VAL A 171 0.54 -4.10 -6.27
C VAL A 171 0.96 -3.05 -7.31
N ASP A 172 0.65 -3.27 -8.59
CA ASP A 172 1.02 -2.35 -9.67
C ASP A 172 -0.15 -1.48 -10.17
N ILE A 173 -1.27 -1.50 -9.43
CA ILE A 173 -2.42 -0.64 -9.68
C ILE A 173 -2.01 0.84 -9.69
N GLN A 174 -2.67 1.62 -10.56
CA GLN A 174 -2.36 3.04 -10.73
C GLN A 174 -3.52 3.91 -10.22
N PRO A 175 -3.25 5.02 -9.53
CA PRO A 175 -4.27 5.96 -9.09
C PRO A 175 -5.05 6.56 -10.26
N GLY A 176 -6.33 6.89 -9.99
CA GLY A 176 -7.22 7.47 -10.99
C GLY A 176 -7.53 6.55 -12.18
N GLU A 177 -7.33 5.24 -12.01
CA GLU A 177 -7.65 4.22 -13.01
C GLU A 177 -8.78 3.32 -12.55
N THR A 178 -9.44 2.70 -13.52
CA THR A 178 -10.52 1.74 -13.26
C THR A 178 -10.18 0.39 -13.89
N TYR A 179 -10.30 -0.68 -13.11
CA TYR A 179 -9.89 -2.03 -13.48
C TYR A 179 -11.00 -3.07 -13.35
N GLU A 180 -10.91 -4.09 -14.19
CA GLU A 180 -11.62 -5.36 -14.03
C GLU A 180 -10.63 -6.53 -14.10
N TYR A 181 -10.98 -7.61 -13.43
CA TYR A 181 -10.15 -8.80 -13.31
C TYR A 181 -10.89 -10.06 -13.77
N ARG A 182 -10.14 -11.00 -14.34
CA ARG A 182 -10.58 -12.37 -14.54
C ARG A 182 -9.47 -13.34 -14.13
N VAL A 183 -9.89 -14.50 -13.65
CA VAL A 183 -9.00 -15.53 -13.14
C VAL A 183 -9.23 -16.85 -13.87
N GLN A 184 -8.17 -17.62 -14.03
CA GLN A 184 -8.22 -18.98 -14.53
C GLN A 184 -7.39 -19.88 -13.61
N ILE A 185 -8.02 -20.94 -13.12
CA ILE A 185 -7.37 -21.92 -12.26
C ILE A 185 -6.59 -22.89 -13.13
N ARG A 186 -5.38 -23.20 -12.68
CA ARG A 186 -4.49 -24.19 -13.30
C ARG A 186 -4.23 -25.28 -12.29
N MET A 187 -4.32 -26.52 -12.72
CA MET A 187 -4.03 -27.68 -11.90
C MET A 187 -3.05 -28.58 -12.63
N GLY A 188 -2.09 -29.17 -11.93
CA GLY A 188 -1.25 -30.21 -12.53
C GLY A 188 -2.11 -31.39 -12.96
N ASN A 189 -1.97 -31.85 -14.19
CA ASN A 189 -2.76 -32.97 -14.70
C ASN A 189 -2.32 -34.28 -14.00
N PRO A 190 -3.17 -34.92 -13.17
CA PRO A 190 -2.80 -36.13 -12.43
C PRO A 190 -2.58 -37.36 -13.34
N ASN A 191 -3.05 -37.26 -14.58
CA ASN A 191 -2.95 -38.30 -15.61
C ASN A 191 -1.78 -38.07 -16.56
N TYR A 192 -1.02 -36.98 -16.41
CA TYR A 192 0.04 -36.63 -17.35
C TYR A 192 1.02 -37.79 -17.57
N LYS A 193 1.26 -38.14 -18.83
CA LYS A 193 2.09 -39.29 -19.27
C LYS A 193 1.60 -40.68 -18.84
N ARG A 194 0.41 -40.82 -18.26
CA ARG A 194 -0.19 -42.11 -17.86
C ARG A 194 -1.08 -42.70 -18.96
N THR A 195 -0.62 -42.73 -20.21
CA THR A 195 -1.44 -43.09 -21.38
C THR A 195 -2.05 -44.50 -21.36
N LYS A 196 -1.55 -45.40 -20.51
CA LYS A 196 -2.02 -46.79 -20.40
C LYS A 196 -3.03 -47.03 -19.26
N ASP A 197 -3.10 -46.11 -18.30
CA ASP A 197 -3.85 -46.30 -17.04
C ASP A 197 -5.04 -45.34 -16.91
N VAL A 198 -5.46 -44.75 -18.03
CA VAL A 198 -6.49 -43.71 -18.10
C VAL A 198 -7.58 -44.12 -19.09
N ALA A 199 -8.82 -43.71 -18.83
CA ALA A 199 -9.97 -44.07 -19.66
C ALA A 199 -9.86 -43.58 -21.12
N SER A 200 -9.11 -42.48 -21.35
CA SER A 200 -8.80 -41.96 -22.68
C SER A 200 -7.36 -41.44 -22.72
N PRO A 201 -6.56 -41.78 -23.75
CA PRO A 201 -5.19 -41.26 -23.89
C PRO A 201 -5.12 -39.72 -23.86
N ALA A 202 -6.15 -39.03 -24.34
CA ALA A 202 -6.23 -37.57 -24.32
C ALA A 202 -6.16 -36.99 -22.89
N TYR A 203 -6.60 -37.72 -21.87
CA TYR A 203 -6.48 -37.28 -20.47
C TYR A 203 -5.04 -37.30 -19.96
N ALA A 204 -4.13 -38.01 -20.62
CA ALA A 204 -2.71 -38.02 -20.28
C ALA A 204 -1.89 -36.97 -21.05
N GLU A 205 -2.54 -36.20 -21.94
CA GLU A 205 -1.96 -35.10 -22.69
C GLU A 205 -1.99 -33.81 -21.85
N GLY A 206 -1.02 -32.93 -22.08
CA GLY A 206 -0.89 -31.67 -21.33
C GLY A 206 -0.44 -31.87 -19.87
N ALA A 207 0.57 -31.10 -19.45
CA ALA A 207 1.05 -31.15 -18.07
C ALA A 207 0.07 -30.51 -17.07
N GLU A 208 -0.90 -29.74 -17.57
CA GLU A 208 -1.81 -28.94 -16.78
C GLU A 208 -3.23 -28.98 -17.34
N LEU A 209 -4.20 -28.87 -16.44
CA LEU A 209 -5.61 -28.67 -16.72
C LEU A 209 -5.96 -27.22 -16.42
N LEU A 210 -6.71 -26.60 -17.32
CA LEU A 210 -7.15 -25.21 -17.22
C LEU A 210 -8.66 -25.18 -16.98
N SER A 211 -9.09 -24.33 -16.05
CA SER A 211 -10.51 -23.97 -15.96
C SER A 211 -10.90 -23.01 -17.09
N GLU A 212 -12.21 -22.81 -17.23
CA GLU A 212 -12.72 -21.62 -17.92
C GLU A 212 -12.29 -20.35 -17.18
N TRP A 213 -12.22 -19.23 -17.91
CA TRP A 213 -12.00 -17.92 -17.32
C TRP A 213 -13.23 -17.48 -16.53
N SER A 214 -13.03 -17.08 -15.28
CA SER A 214 -14.06 -16.52 -14.42
C SER A 214 -13.82 -15.04 -14.19
N LYS A 215 -14.82 -14.20 -14.50
CA LYS A 215 -14.75 -12.75 -14.26
C LYS A 215 -15.06 -12.48 -12.79
N ILE A 216 -14.25 -11.64 -12.14
CA ILE A 216 -14.54 -11.18 -10.78
C ILE A 216 -15.67 -10.14 -10.87
N PRO A 217 -16.79 -10.31 -10.13
CA PRO A 217 -17.96 -9.45 -10.25
C PRO A 217 -17.78 -8.11 -9.53
N MET A 218 -16.66 -7.43 -9.78
CA MET A 218 -16.38 -6.10 -9.26
C MET A 218 -15.66 -5.25 -10.30
N VAL A 219 -15.93 -3.95 -10.25
CA VAL A 219 -15.19 -2.93 -10.97
C VAL A 219 -14.45 -2.10 -9.94
N LEU A 220 -13.13 -2.11 -9.99
CA LEU A 220 -12.29 -1.38 -9.05
C LEU A 220 -12.03 0.02 -9.61
N ASN A 221 -12.58 1.06 -8.99
CA ASN A 221 -12.30 2.45 -9.33
C ASN A 221 -11.39 3.05 -8.25
N LEU A 222 -10.18 3.42 -8.63
CA LEU A 222 -9.19 3.96 -7.70
C LEU A 222 -9.26 5.49 -7.69
N PRO A 223 -9.34 6.12 -6.51
CA PRO A 223 -9.22 7.56 -6.42
C PRO A 223 -7.83 8.02 -6.88
N GLU A 224 -7.70 9.32 -7.16
CA GLU A 224 -6.38 9.93 -7.29
C GLU A 224 -5.68 9.94 -5.92
N GLU A 225 -4.37 9.72 -5.94
CA GLU A 225 -3.51 9.69 -4.74
C GLU A 225 -2.92 11.06 -4.39
N GLN A 226 -3.46 12.12 -5.01
CA GLN A 226 -3.09 13.51 -4.76
C GLN A 226 -4.34 14.37 -4.72
N SER A 227 -4.40 15.30 -3.77
CA SER A 227 -5.46 16.31 -3.65
C SER A 227 -4.85 17.66 -3.33
N CYS A 228 -5.44 18.73 -3.85
CA CYS A 228 -5.03 20.10 -3.55
C CYS A 228 -6.20 20.90 -2.97
N PHE A 229 -5.88 21.84 -2.08
CA PHE A 229 -6.85 22.67 -1.38
C PHE A 229 -6.37 24.11 -1.33
N LEU A 230 -7.27 25.06 -1.58
CA LEU A 230 -7.03 26.49 -1.47
C LEU A 230 -7.15 26.91 0.00
N ILE A 231 -6.02 27.02 0.70
CA ILE A 231 -6.00 27.39 2.13
C ILE A 231 -4.65 27.97 2.54
N ASP A 232 -4.70 28.99 3.40
CA ASP A 232 -3.51 29.49 4.09
C ASP A 232 -3.40 28.86 5.48
N GLN A 233 -2.74 27.69 5.58
CA GLN A 233 -2.61 26.97 6.86
C GLN A 233 -1.92 27.80 7.95
N ARG A 234 -1.10 28.79 7.59
CA ARG A 234 -0.50 29.74 8.55
C ARG A 234 -1.57 30.55 9.28
N LYS A 235 -2.63 30.99 8.60
CA LYS A 235 -3.70 31.80 9.20
C LYS A 235 -4.61 30.97 10.10
N GLU A 236 -4.80 29.70 9.76
CA GLU A 236 -5.58 28.76 10.57
C GLU A 236 -4.84 28.37 11.86
N ASP A 237 -3.51 28.20 11.78
CA ASP A 237 -2.68 27.63 12.85
C ASP A 237 -1.54 28.56 13.27
N GLU A 238 -1.80 29.86 13.44
CA GLU A 238 -0.75 30.88 13.63
C GLU A 238 0.27 30.53 14.73
N LYS A 239 -0.17 29.85 15.80
CA LYS A 239 0.68 29.44 16.93
C LYS A 239 1.47 28.15 16.71
N THR A 240 0.98 27.26 15.85
CA THR A 240 1.52 25.90 15.67
C THR A 240 2.13 25.67 14.30
N PHE A 241 1.91 26.58 13.35
CA PHE A 241 2.48 26.52 12.01
C PHE A 241 4.00 26.73 12.06
N LYS A 242 4.74 25.70 11.64
CA LYS A 242 6.21 25.70 11.55
C LYS A 242 6.72 25.71 10.10
N GLY A 243 5.82 25.88 9.12
CA GLY A 243 6.15 25.86 7.70
C GLY A 243 6.75 27.17 7.19
N PHE A 244 7.00 27.23 5.88
CA PHE A 244 7.61 28.41 5.24
C PHE A 244 6.66 29.60 5.23
N THR A 245 7.14 30.74 5.73
CA THR A 245 6.44 32.02 5.79
C THR A 245 6.94 32.94 4.67
N SER A 246 6.66 32.59 3.41
CA SER A 246 6.82 33.55 2.31
C SER A 246 5.85 34.71 2.47
N GLU A 247 6.26 35.90 2.04
CA GLU A 247 5.32 36.98 1.78
C GLU A 247 4.42 36.61 0.61
N ASP A 248 3.12 36.80 0.80
CA ASP A 248 2.13 36.53 -0.23
C ASP A 248 2.15 37.65 -1.26
N SER A 249 2.66 37.36 -2.45
CA SER A 249 2.49 38.29 -3.57
C SER A 249 1.03 38.30 -4.02
N LYS A 250 0.53 39.43 -4.52
CA LYS A 250 -0.82 39.53 -5.15
C LYS A 250 -1.01 38.58 -6.35
N ARG A 251 0.05 37.90 -6.79
CA ARG A 251 0.08 37.00 -7.94
C ARG A 251 0.11 35.53 -7.54
N GLN A 252 0.05 35.23 -6.24
CA GLN A 252 0.06 33.88 -5.73
C GLN A 252 -1.13 33.61 -4.82
N VAL A 253 -1.50 32.34 -4.73
CA VAL A 253 -2.42 31.82 -3.71
C VAL A 253 -1.75 30.73 -2.88
N PRO A 254 -2.04 30.66 -1.57
CA PRO A 254 -1.58 29.58 -0.73
C PRO A 254 -2.44 28.33 -0.96
N MET A 255 -1.78 27.21 -1.16
CA MET A 255 -2.39 25.91 -1.37
C MET A 255 -1.81 24.89 -0.41
N GLN A 256 -2.60 23.87 -0.08
CA GLN A 256 -2.20 22.70 0.67
C GLN A 256 -2.32 21.48 -0.23
N ILE A 257 -1.32 20.60 -0.21
CA ILE A 257 -1.26 19.41 -1.06
C ILE A 257 -1.18 18.17 -0.18
N HIS A 258 -2.08 17.21 -0.40
CA HIS A 258 -2.09 15.91 0.27
C HIS A 258 -1.73 14.88 -0.79
N LYS A 259 -0.72 14.05 -0.52
CA LYS A 259 -0.26 13.03 -1.48
C LYS A 259 0.11 11.73 -0.77
N TRP A 260 -0.29 10.59 -1.31
CA TRP A 260 0.21 9.28 -0.91
C TRP A 260 1.58 9.06 -1.54
N PHE A 261 2.56 8.69 -0.73
CA PHE A 261 3.90 8.42 -1.20
C PHE A 261 4.19 6.93 -1.11
N LEU A 262 4.47 6.29 -2.26
CA LEU A 262 5.21 5.04 -2.26
C LEU A 262 6.68 5.31 -1.95
N ASN A 263 7.26 6.31 -2.63
CA ASN A 263 8.63 6.76 -2.43
C ASN A 263 8.72 8.29 -2.47
N THR A 264 9.72 8.88 -1.83
CA THR A 264 9.89 10.35 -1.72
C THR A 264 10.10 11.10 -3.03
N GLY A 265 10.49 10.41 -4.12
CA GLY A 265 10.63 10.99 -5.46
C GLY A 265 11.80 11.98 -5.64
N ALA A 266 12.48 12.37 -4.57
CA ALA A 266 13.60 13.30 -4.65
C ALA A 266 14.86 12.64 -5.24
N ALA A 267 15.44 13.27 -6.26
CA ALA A 267 16.57 12.74 -7.04
C ALA A 267 17.80 12.33 -6.21
N THR A 268 17.96 12.89 -5.01
CA THR A 268 19.13 12.61 -4.14
C THR A 268 18.89 11.55 -3.07
N GLN A 269 17.63 11.30 -2.70
CA GLN A 269 17.23 10.33 -1.68
C GLN A 269 15.81 9.84 -2.00
N ASN A 270 15.71 8.70 -2.69
CA ASN A 270 14.43 8.06 -2.98
C ASN A 270 14.18 6.97 -1.93
N LEU A 271 13.41 7.31 -0.91
CA LEU A 271 13.15 6.46 0.26
C LEU A 271 11.75 5.88 0.15
N SER A 272 11.58 4.61 0.49
CA SER A 272 10.25 3.99 0.60
C SER A 272 9.49 4.57 1.78
N VAL A 273 8.24 4.99 1.55
CA VAL A 273 7.37 5.63 2.54
C VAL A 273 6.16 4.74 2.85
N GLY A 274 5.24 4.61 1.90
CA GLY A 274 3.98 3.89 2.10
C GLY A 274 3.01 4.60 3.05
N ASP A 275 2.92 5.92 2.98
CA ASP A 275 2.06 6.74 3.85
C ASP A 275 1.66 8.06 3.17
N TRP A 276 0.61 8.70 3.69
CA TRP A 276 0.19 10.05 3.29
C TRP A 276 1.14 11.10 3.87
N ALA A 277 1.46 12.10 3.06
CA ALA A 277 2.12 13.31 3.53
C ALA A 277 1.39 14.57 3.06
N VAL A 278 1.60 15.65 3.83
CA VAL A 278 0.94 16.93 3.57
C VAL A 278 1.97 18.04 3.43
N ALA A 279 1.95 18.70 2.27
CA ALA A 279 2.55 20.01 2.10
C ALA A 279 1.58 21.05 2.66
N GLU A 280 1.76 21.43 3.92
CA GLU A 280 0.79 22.26 4.65
C GLU A 280 0.54 23.62 4.00
N ARG A 281 1.53 24.16 3.27
CA ARG A 281 1.43 25.45 2.59
C ARG A 281 2.43 25.57 1.43
N VAL A 282 1.92 25.93 0.26
CA VAL A 282 2.66 26.15 -0.97
C VAL A 282 2.10 27.39 -1.67
N SER A 283 2.94 28.34 -2.08
CA SER A 283 2.50 29.52 -2.83
C SER A 283 2.56 29.26 -4.34
N VAL A 284 1.41 29.27 -5.03
CA VAL A 284 1.30 28.91 -6.46
C VAL A 284 0.94 30.13 -7.29
N PHE A 285 1.61 30.32 -8.44
CA PHE A 285 1.28 31.39 -9.40
C PHE A 285 0.23 30.95 -10.41
N ARG A 286 -0.49 31.93 -10.99
CA ARG A 286 -1.32 31.69 -12.18
C ARG A 286 -0.48 31.08 -13.31
N GLY A 287 -1.01 30.04 -13.94
CA GLY A 287 -0.36 29.26 -14.99
C GLY A 287 0.72 28.28 -14.50
N GLU A 288 0.88 28.10 -13.18
CA GLU A 288 1.88 27.19 -12.60
C GLU A 288 1.26 25.85 -12.20
N PHE A 289 2.04 24.77 -12.32
CA PHE A 289 1.69 23.51 -11.68
C PHE A 289 1.78 23.62 -10.15
N VAL A 290 0.87 22.95 -9.47
CA VAL A 290 0.69 23.04 -8.01
C VAL A 290 1.79 22.26 -7.29
N GLY A 291 1.99 21.01 -7.69
CA GLY A 291 3.00 20.10 -7.17
C GLY A 291 4.42 20.58 -7.43
N ARG A 292 5.28 20.31 -6.46
CA ARG A 292 6.68 20.73 -6.45
C ARG A 292 7.44 20.03 -5.35
N GLN A 293 8.75 20.22 -5.36
CA GLN A 293 9.61 19.77 -4.27
C GLN A 293 9.49 20.70 -3.05
N VAL A 294 9.18 20.11 -1.90
CA VAL A 294 9.08 20.83 -0.62
C VAL A 294 9.77 20.03 0.48
N ILE A 295 10.21 20.72 1.54
CA ILE A 295 10.70 20.05 2.74
C ILE A 295 9.49 19.67 3.59
N ALA A 296 9.29 18.38 3.82
CA ALA A 296 8.19 17.86 4.64
C ALA A 296 8.70 16.82 5.65
N LYS A 297 7.95 16.66 6.75
CA LYS A 297 8.23 15.65 7.77
C LYS A 297 7.58 14.34 7.33
N ILE A 298 8.40 13.36 6.96
CA ILE A 298 7.89 12.07 6.50
C ILE A 298 8.25 11.03 7.57
N PRO A 299 7.25 10.44 8.25
CA PRO A 299 7.47 9.25 9.07
C PRO A 299 8.01 8.12 8.19
N LEU A 300 9.17 7.58 8.56
CA LEU A 300 9.83 6.50 7.84
C LEU A 300 10.02 5.32 8.78
N TRP A 301 9.79 4.11 8.28
CA TRP A 301 10.08 2.89 9.02
C TRP A 301 11.61 2.71 9.16
N ILE A 302 12.10 2.70 10.39
CA ILE A 302 13.52 2.48 10.69
C ILE A 302 13.69 1.04 11.15
N TYR A 303 14.11 0.17 10.23
CA TYR A 303 14.23 -1.28 10.46
C TYR A 303 15.04 -1.66 11.71
N PHE A 304 16.14 -0.94 11.99
CA PHE A 304 16.98 -1.25 13.15
C PHE A 304 16.26 -1.06 14.50
N PHE A 305 15.30 -0.13 14.57
CA PHE A 305 14.57 0.15 15.80
C PHE A 305 13.12 -0.36 15.77
N GLU A 306 12.73 -1.05 14.70
CA GLU A 306 11.35 -1.52 14.45
C GLU A 306 10.29 -0.46 14.79
N GLY A 307 10.50 0.77 14.31
CA GLY A 307 9.61 1.89 14.62
C GLY A 307 9.70 3.02 13.61
N PHE A 308 8.67 3.86 13.59
CA PHE A 308 8.61 5.05 12.75
C PHE A 308 9.42 6.19 13.38
N GLY A 309 10.37 6.72 12.62
CA GLY A 309 11.13 7.91 13.00
C GLY A 309 11.21 8.91 11.85
N LEU A 310 11.88 10.04 12.11
CA LEU A 310 12.21 11.04 11.09
C LEU A 310 13.70 10.93 10.77
N LEU A 311 14.07 11.05 9.50
CA LEU A 311 15.49 11.15 9.15
C LEU A 311 16.05 12.49 9.62
N PRO A 312 17.24 12.51 10.24
CA PRO A 312 17.87 13.76 10.65
C PRO A 312 18.33 14.58 9.42
N PRO A 313 18.39 15.92 9.52
CA PRO A 313 19.03 16.74 8.50
C PRO A 313 20.52 16.38 8.37
N LYS A 314 21.07 16.49 7.15
CA LYS A 314 22.49 16.19 6.87
C LYS A 314 23.42 16.99 7.78
N ILE A 315 24.35 16.29 8.44
CA ILE A 315 25.44 16.88 9.23
C ILE A 315 26.37 17.65 8.28
N VAL A 316 26.56 18.95 8.50
CA VAL A 316 27.56 19.75 7.78
C VAL A 316 28.94 19.49 8.41
N LYS A 317 29.99 19.37 7.58
CA LYS A 317 31.39 19.23 8.01
C LYS A 317 31.74 20.34 9.02
N GLY A 318 32.05 19.97 10.27
CA GLY A 318 32.37 20.92 11.34
C GLY A 318 31.76 20.60 12.72
N GLY A 319 31.00 19.52 12.86
CA GLY A 319 30.52 19.05 14.17
C GLY A 319 29.40 19.89 14.80
N THR A 320 28.99 20.98 14.15
CA THR A 320 27.81 21.74 14.56
C THR A 320 26.59 21.15 13.87
N VAL A 321 25.72 20.49 14.64
CA VAL A 321 24.37 20.13 14.18
C VAL A 321 23.65 21.45 13.91
N ALA A 322 23.47 21.80 12.64
CA ALA A 322 22.66 22.95 12.26
C ALA A 322 21.18 22.61 12.52
N THR A 323 20.73 22.75 13.76
CA THR A 323 19.33 22.59 14.20
C THR A 323 18.39 23.70 13.69
N LYS A 324 18.76 24.43 12.63
CA LYS A 324 18.02 25.60 12.14
C LYS A 324 17.89 25.63 10.62
N THR A 325 17.42 24.53 10.04
CA THR A 325 16.61 24.55 8.80
C THR A 325 15.82 23.25 8.73
N GLY A 326 14.52 23.31 9.01
CA GLY A 326 13.48 22.31 8.69
C GLY A 326 13.77 20.86 9.09
N ASP A 327 13.14 20.39 10.17
CA ASP A 327 13.13 19.00 10.66
C ASP A 327 12.47 17.97 9.69
N GLY A 328 12.76 18.02 8.40
CA GLY A 328 12.15 17.18 7.37
C GLY A 328 13.10 16.90 6.20
N ILE A 329 12.61 16.15 5.21
CA ILE A 329 13.35 15.80 4.00
C ILE A 329 12.71 16.44 2.77
N LEU A 330 13.52 16.66 1.73
CA LEU A 330 13.01 17.12 0.45
C LEU A 330 12.20 15.99 -0.19
N VAL A 331 10.93 16.25 -0.53
CA VAL A 331 10.04 15.32 -1.20
C VAL A 331 9.32 16.00 -2.36
N ASP A 332 8.92 15.22 -3.36
CA ASP A 332 8.25 15.73 -4.55
C ASP A 332 6.73 15.52 -4.51
N PHE A 333 5.98 16.61 -4.32
CA PHE A 333 4.52 16.60 -4.36
C PHE A 333 3.93 16.71 -5.77
N SER A 334 4.76 16.66 -6.81
CA SER A 334 4.28 16.48 -8.19
C SER A 334 3.76 15.04 -8.38
N PRO A 335 2.84 14.77 -9.33
CA PRO A 335 2.33 13.43 -9.58
C PRO A 335 3.45 12.45 -9.93
N ASP A 336 3.35 11.22 -9.44
CA ASP A 336 4.34 10.17 -9.78
C ASP A 336 4.22 9.73 -11.25
N ARG A 337 3.03 9.91 -11.83
CA ARG A 337 2.71 9.57 -13.20
C ARG A 337 3.20 10.61 -14.18
N LYS A 338 4.22 10.24 -14.95
CA LYS A 338 4.77 11.10 -16.01
C LYS A 338 3.86 11.26 -17.23
N ASP A 339 2.88 10.37 -17.39
CA ASP A 339 1.92 10.38 -18.50
C ASP A 339 0.69 11.24 -18.24
N ARG A 340 0.52 11.78 -17.02
CA ARG A 340 -0.53 12.73 -16.67
C ARG A 340 0.07 14.06 -16.19
N PRO A 341 -0.52 15.20 -16.56
CA PRO A 341 -0.09 16.48 -16.02
C PRO A 341 -0.45 16.60 -14.53
N ASP A 342 0.25 17.48 -13.83
CA ASP A 342 -0.12 17.89 -12.48
C ASP A 342 -1.34 18.82 -12.49
N PHE A 343 -1.87 19.10 -11.30
CA PHE A 343 -2.83 20.17 -11.09
C PHE A 343 -2.24 21.50 -11.59
N LEU A 344 -2.97 22.18 -12.47
CA LEU A 344 -2.57 23.47 -13.04
C LEU A 344 -3.47 24.56 -12.48
N LEU A 345 -2.89 25.54 -11.79
CA LEU A 345 -3.62 26.73 -11.38
C LEU A 345 -3.82 27.62 -12.61
N VAL A 346 -5.04 27.69 -13.14
CA VAL A 346 -5.36 28.49 -14.32
C VAL A 346 -5.45 29.96 -13.95
N ASP A 347 -6.30 30.27 -12.97
CA ASP A 347 -6.55 31.63 -12.50
C ASP A 347 -7.06 31.60 -11.06
N PHE A 348 -7.10 32.76 -10.41
CA PHE A 348 -7.78 32.94 -9.14
C PHE A 348 -8.29 34.38 -8.99
N GLU A 349 -9.41 34.52 -8.29
CA GLU A 349 -9.98 35.80 -7.92
C GLU A 349 -9.81 36.05 -6.41
N GLY A 350 -9.51 37.31 -6.06
CA GLY A 350 -9.03 37.69 -4.73
C GLY A 350 -7.50 37.94 -4.70
N PRO A 351 -6.94 38.52 -3.62
CA PRO A 351 -7.56 38.76 -2.31
C PRO A 351 -8.14 40.17 -2.11
N GLU A 352 -8.23 41.04 -3.12
CA GLU A 352 -8.59 42.46 -2.95
C GLU A 352 -10.02 42.83 -3.42
N TYR A 353 -11.02 42.63 -2.55
CA TYR A 353 -12.34 43.28 -2.68
C TYR A 353 -12.45 44.51 -1.78
N THR A 354 -11.88 45.64 -2.21
CA THR A 354 -12.13 46.91 -1.52
C THR A 354 -13.46 47.48 -1.98
N HIS A 355 -14.41 47.63 -1.06
CA HIS A 355 -15.61 48.42 -1.31
C HIS A 355 -15.66 49.62 -0.35
N ASP A 356 -16.27 50.69 -0.83
CA ASP A 356 -16.46 51.91 -0.08
C ASP A 356 -17.69 51.76 0.82
N ARG A 357 -17.49 51.76 2.15
CA ARG A 357 -18.61 51.79 3.10
C ARG A 357 -18.88 53.24 3.47
N VAL A 358 -20.07 53.72 3.10
CA VAL A 358 -20.57 55.02 3.53
C VAL A 358 -21.14 54.88 4.94
N LYS A 359 -20.54 55.56 5.92
CA LYS A 359 -21.14 55.73 7.25
C LYS A 359 -21.85 57.09 7.29
N THR A 360 -23.16 57.08 7.42
CA THR A 360 -23.96 58.28 7.66
C THR A 360 -24.12 58.48 9.16
N ALA A 361 -23.49 59.52 9.71
CA ALA A 361 -23.61 59.89 11.12
C ALA A 361 -24.79 60.86 11.33
N GLY A 362 -26.02 60.39 11.10
CA GLY A 362 -27.25 61.18 11.30
C GLY A 362 -27.61 62.14 10.16
N PRO A 363 -28.77 62.84 10.27
CA PRO A 363 -29.39 63.57 9.15
C PRO A 363 -28.61 64.77 8.60
N ASP A 364 -27.70 65.37 9.37
CA ASP A 364 -26.96 66.59 8.98
C ASP A 364 -25.44 66.40 8.82
N ALA A 365 -24.93 65.16 8.87
CA ALA A 365 -23.49 64.90 8.72
C ALA A 365 -23.09 64.52 7.30
N LYS A 366 -21.95 65.05 6.83
CA LYS A 366 -21.35 64.64 5.56
C LYS A 366 -21.01 63.14 5.59
N PRO A 367 -21.34 62.38 4.53
CA PRO A 367 -21.03 60.96 4.46
C PRO A 367 -19.51 60.74 4.56
N VAL A 368 -19.09 59.95 5.54
CA VAL A 368 -17.69 59.51 5.66
C VAL A 368 -17.55 58.19 4.92
N VAL A 369 -16.80 58.21 3.83
CA VAL A 369 -16.45 57.01 3.07
C VAL A 369 -15.22 56.38 3.73
N SER A 370 -15.39 55.19 4.31
CA SER A 370 -14.27 54.38 4.79
C SER A 370 -14.09 53.18 3.87
N LYS A 371 -12.87 52.97 3.38
CA LYS A 371 -12.51 51.69 2.74
C LYS A 371 -12.62 50.58 3.77
N VAL A 372 -13.49 49.61 3.52
CA VAL A 372 -13.60 48.43 4.37
C VAL A 372 -12.88 47.28 3.69
N GLU A 373 -11.88 46.74 4.39
CA GLU A 373 -11.30 45.46 4.04
C GLU A 373 -12.12 44.37 4.73
N GLU A 374 -12.87 43.60 3.94
CA GLU A 374 -13.49 42.37 4.44
C GLU A 374 -12.38 41.35 4.75
N ARG A 375 -12.34 40.89 6.01
CA ARG A 375 -11.34 39.94 6.51
C ARG A 375 -11.71 38.47 6.23
N ASP A 376 -12.97 38.20 5.91
CA ASP A 376 -13.51 36.88 5.59
C ASP A 376 -13.74 36.72 4.07
N ARG A 377 -12.74 37.09 3.25
CA ARG A 377 -12.84 37.07 1.79
C ARG A 377 -12.74 35.66 1.22
N ILE A 378 -13.70 35.32 0.37
CA ILE A 378 -13.72 34.13 -0.48
C ILE A 378 -12.65 34.34 -1.56
N ILE A 379 -11.52 33.63 -1.46
CA ILE A 379 -10.63 33.44 -2.60
C ILE A 379 -11.21 32.27 -3.40
N GLU A 380 -11.32 32.43 -4.71
CA GLU A 380 -11.71 31.38 -5.63
C GLU A 380 -10.57 31.08 -6.58
N ALA A 381 -10.22 29.81 -6.76
CA ALA A 381 -9.17 29.36 -7.65
C ALA A 381 -9.76 28.37 -8.68
N TYR A 382 -9.35 28.55 -9.93
CA TYR A 382 -9.69 27.71 -11.06
C TYR A 382 -8.53 26.78 -11.34
N ILE A 383 -8.72 25.48 -11.13
CA ILE A 383 -7.65 24.48 -11.18
C ILE A 383 -8.03 23.41 -12.19
N ILE A 384 -7.13 23.08 -13.11
CA ILE A 384 -7.30 21.89 -13.95
C ILE A 384 -6.65 20.73 -13.22
N ASN A 385 -7.42 19.69 -12.93
CA ASN A 385 -6.91 18.46 -12.29
C ASN A 385 -6.12 17.58 -13.29
N PRO A 386 -5.41 16.54 -12.82
CA PRO A 386 -4.67 15.61 -13.70
C PRO A 386 -5.51 14.88 -14.75
N LEU A 387 -6.84 14.86 -14.59
CA LEU A 387 -7.80 14.32 -15.55
C LEU A 387 -8.21 15.33 -16.64
N GLY A 388 -7.70 16.55 -16.58
CA GLY A 388 -8.04 17.64 -17.51
C GLY A 388 -9.37 18.32 -17.21
N GLN A 389 -9.96 18.10 -16.03
CA GLN A 389 -11.22 18.70 -15.62
C GLN A 389 -10.97 20.00 -14.87
N LEU A 390 -11.77 21.02 -15.16
CA LEU A 390 -11.74 22.29 -14.44
C LEU A 390 -12.51 22.17 -13.13
N GLU A 391 -11.83 22.39 -12.02
CA GLU A 391 -12.36 22.42 -10.66
C GLU A 391 -12.29 23.85 -10.12
N VAL A 392 -13.34 24.26 -9.40
CA VAL A 392 -13.38 25.56 -8.71
C VAL A 392 -13.22 25.30 -7.22
N HIS A 393 -12.14 25.83 -6.66
CA HIS A 393 -11.85 25.76 -5.24
C HIS A 393 -12.17 27.11 -4.61
N ASN A 394 -12.80 27.10 -3.44
CA ASN A 394 -12.92 28.32 -2.65
C ASN A 394 -12.36 28.10 -1.24
N ILE A 395 -11.80 29.16 -0.67
CA ILE A 395 -11.07 29.05 0.60
C ILE A 395 -11.96 28.59 1.76
N VAL A 396 -13.26 28.89 1.73
CA VAL A 396 -14.19 28.54 2.81
C VAL A 396 -14.53 27.06 2.75
N SER A 397 -14.87 26.53 1.58
CA SER A 397 -15.18 25.12 1.36
C SER A 397 -13.98 24.24 1.65
N ASP A 398 -12.80 24.66 1.22
CA ASP A 398 -11.57 23.89 1.41
C ASP A 398 -11.09 23.95 2.85
N ARG A 399 -11.21 25.11 3.51
CA ARG A 399 -10.97 25.23 4.95
C ARG A 399 -11.87 24.26 5.72
N ASP A 400 -13.16 24.21 5.40
CA ASP A 400 -14.15 23.41 6.13
C ASP A 400 -14.33 21.97 5.63
N ASN A 401 -13.54 21.56 4.64
CA ASN A 401 -13.53 20.21 4.11
C ASN A 401 -13.13 19.18 5.19
N ALA A 402 -14.05 18.25 5.48
CA ALA A 402 -13.86 17.24 6.52
C ALA A 402 -12.72 16.26 6.20
N THR A 403 -12.61 15.81 4.95
CA THR A 403 -11.55 14.89 4.51
C THR A 403 -10.18 15.55 4.66
N ARG A 404 -10.04 16.81 4.25
CA ARG A 404 -8.81 17.58 4.43
C ARG A 404 -8.42 17.67 5.91
N LYS A 405 -9.36 18.06 6.78
CA LYS A 405 -9.08 18.20 8.23
C LYS A 405 -8.63 16.86 8.82
N ALA A 406 -9.35 15.78 8.52
CA ALA A 406 -9.03 14.44 9.00
C ALA A 406 -7.64 13.95 8.53
N MET A 407 -7.32 14.14 7.25
CA MET A 407 -6.02 13.74 6.69
C MET A 407 -4.86 14.56 7.29
N LEU A 408 -5.03 15.89 7.41
CA LEU A 408 -4.02 16.75 8.04
C LEU A 408 -3.78 16.38 9.50
N GLU A 409 -4.85 16.10 10.25
CA GLU A 409 -4.76 15.66 11.64
C GLU A 409 -4.05 14.30 11.75
N ALA A 410 -4.46 13.30 10.95
CA ALA A 410 -3.83 11.99 10.92
C ALA A 410 -2.32 12.07 10.60
N TYR A 411 -1.96 12.86 9.59
CA TYR A 411 -0.58 13.13 9.23
C TYR A 411 0.21 13.75 10.40
N ARG A 412 -0.33 14.80 11.03
CA ARG A 412 0.34 15.47 12.16
C ARG A 412 0.49 14.56 13.38
N ILE A 413 -0.50 13.71 13.65
CA ILE A 413 -0.41 12.68 14.70
C ILE A 413 0.74 11.71 14.38
N ARG A 414 0.86 11.24 13.14
CA ARG A 414 1.95 10.34 12.71
C ARG A 414 3.32 11.00 12.82
N VAL A 415 3.45 12.24 12.36
CA VAL A 415 4.69 13.03 12.52
C VAL A 415 5.06 13.16 14.00
N LYS A 416 4.10 13.50 14.86
CA LYS A 416 4.34 13.62 16.30
C LYS A 416 4.77 12.29 16.93
N LYS A 417 4.12 11.18 16.58
CA LYS A 417 4.54 9.84 17.04
C LYS A 417 5.98 9.53 16.64
N ALA A 418 6.37 9.87 15.40
CA ALA A 418 7.74 9.69 14.92
C ALA A 418 8.75 10.60 15.66
N GLU A 419 8.39 11.86 15.94
CA GLU A 419 9.21 12.77 16.74
C GLU A 419 9.39 12.26 18.19
N ASP A 420 8.30 11.80 18.80
CA ASP A 420 8.30 11.30 20.18
C ASP A 420 9.12 10.00 20.27
N PHE A 421 9.04 9.12 19.27
CA PHE A 421 9.90 7.92 19.16
C PHE A 421 11.39 8.29 19.15
N MET A 422 11.75 9.29 18.35
CA MET A 422 13.13 9.77 18.20
C MET A 422 13.66 10.43 19.48
N ARG A 423 12.79 11.12 20.24
CA ARG A 423 13.12 11.75 21.53
C ARG A 423 13.15 10.74 22.68
N GLY A 424 12.29 9.73 22.61
CA GLY A 424 11.93 8.85 23.71
C GLY A 424 12.81 7.63 23.89
N GLY A 425 13.68 7.28 22.93
CA GLY A 425 14.59 6.13 23.00
C GLY A 425 13.90 4.91 23.62
N GLY A 426 13.07 4.21 22.81
CA GLY A 426 12.14 3.16 23.24
C GLY A 426 12.64 2.34 24.43
N ALA A 427 11.76 2.11 25.41
CA ALA A 427 12.00 1.48 26.72
C ALA A 427 13.35 0.71 26.83
N GLY A 428 14.44 1.45 27.07
CA GLY A 428 15.80 0.90 26.99
C GLY A 428 16.85 1.85 26.44
N GLY A 429 16.88 3.11 26.91
CA GLY A 429 18.05 4.00 26.96
C GLY A 429 19.09 3.92 25.83
N THR A 430 18.85 4.63 24.74
CA THR A 430 19.80 5.42 23.94
C THR A 430 19.00 6.05 22.80
N THR A 431 19.33 7.27 22.37
CA THR A 431 18.74 7.79 21.14
C THR A 431 19.07 6.83 20.00
N PRO A 432 18.16 6.64 19.03
CA PRO A 432 18.39 5.74 17.89
C PRO A 432 19.60 6.12 16.99
N PHE A 433 20.36 7.15 17.35
CA PHE A 433 21.53 7.60 16.59
C PHE A 433 22.83 7.52 17.38
N GLY A 434 22.79 6.96 18.60
CA GLY A 434 23.95 6.92 19.50
C GLY A 434 24.35 8.32 19.99
N SER A 435 24.92 8.35 21.18
CA SER A 435 25.60 9.52 21.75
C SER A 435 26.97 9.76 21.12
#